data_AF-A0AAW4BJT3-F1
#
_entry.id   AF-A0AAW4BJT3-F1
#
_cell.length_a   1.000
_cell.length_b   1.000
_cell.length_c   1.000
_cell.angle_alpha   90.00
_cell.angle_beta   90.00
_cell.angle_gamma   90.00
#
_symmetry.space_group_name_H-M   'P 1'
#
loop_
_entity.id
_entity.type
_entity.pdbx_description
1 polymer ?
#
loop_
_entity_poly.entity_id
_entity_poly.type
_entity_poly.pdbx_seq_one_letter_code
_entity_poly.pdbx_strand_id
1 'polypeptide(L)'
;RSVFTGDAGIQALEYAADEIDQCTSGANLRFMQIPHHGSKRNIGATVLNRLVGEPVSQGISRNITAIASTAKNGEPKHPRKAVMNAFTHRGVKALATRGSGICHHYNAPGR
;
A
#
# COMPACT_ATOMS: atom_id res chain seq x y z
N ARG A 1 -3.98 -11.99 0.65
CA ARG A 1 -2.53 -11.72 0.76
C ARG A 1 -2.31 -10.37 1.44
N SER A 2 -1.17 -10.23 2.11
CA SER A 2 -0.72 -9.01 2.79
C SER A 2 0.74 -8.77 2.44
N VAL A 3 1.12 -7.55 2.10
CA VAL A 3 2.51 -7.18 1.77
C VAL A 3 3.04 -6.19 2.80
N PHE A 4 4.13 -6.54 3.46
CA PHE A 4 4.84 -5.67 4.41
C PHE A 4 6.15 -5.23 3.77
N THR A 5 6.36 -3.93 3.70
CA THR A 5 7.42 -3.33 2.87
C THR A 5 8.52 -2.69 3.70
N GLY A 6 8.27 -2.34 4.97
CA GLY A 6 9.23 -1.60 5.79
C GLY A 6 9.75 -0.36 5.05
N ASP A 7 11.08 -0.28 4.89
CA ASP A 7 11.76 0.79 4.17
C ASP A 7 12.23 0.38 2.75
N ALA A 8 11.67 -0.69 2.20
CA ALA A 8 12.01 -1.21 0.88
C ALA A 8 11.99 -0.13 -0.21
N GLY A 9 12.99 -0.18 -1.09
CA GLY A 9 13.02 0.62 -2.32
C GLY A 9 12.30 -0.09 -3.47
N ILE A 10 12.24 0.60 -4.62
CA ILE A 10 11.53 0.13 -5.82
C ILE A 10 11.98 -1.27 -6.25
N GLN A 11 13.28 -1.55 -6.25
CA GLN A 11 13.82 -2.86 -6.65
C GLN A 11 13.28 -4.02 -5.81
N ALA A 12 13.21 -3.86 -4.49
CA ALA A 12 12.67 -4.89 -3.60
C ALA A 12 11.16 -5.08 -3.81
N LEU A 13 10.43 -4.01 -4.15
CA LEU A 13 9.01 -4.11 -4.51
C LEU A 13 8.79 -4.84 -5.83
N GLU A 14 9.69 -4.67 -6.81
CA GLU A 14 9.62 -5.39 -8.09
C GLU A 14 9.82 -6.90 -7.86
N TYR A 15 10.80 -7.30 -7.04
CA TYR A 15 10.96 -8.70 -6.67
C TYR A 15 9.74 -9.26 -5.92
N ALA A 16 9.14 -8.47 -5.02
CA ALA A 16 7.89 -8.88 -4.38
C ALA A 16 6.74 -9.04 -5.40
N ALA A 17 6.68 -8.20 -6.43
CA ALA A 17 5.71 -8.34 -7.51
C ALA A 17 5.96 -9.62 -8.33
N ASP A 18 7.22 -9.94 -8.65
CA ASP A 18 7.59 -11.17 -9.35
C ASP A 18 7.12 -12.43 -8.60
N GLU A 19 7.28 -12.46 -7.28
CA GLU A 19 6.81 -13.56 -6.43
C GLU A 19 5.27 -13.64 -6.37
N ILE A 20 4.59 -12.50 -6.36
CA ILE A 20 3.12 -12.43 -6.34
C ILE A 20 2.54 -12.92 -7.68
N ASP A 21 3.16 -12.55 -8.80
CA ASP A 21 2.75 -12.94 -10.15
C ASP A 21 2.89 -14.45 -10.37
N GLN A 22 3.92 -15.07 -9.78
CA GLN A 22 4.14 -16.52 -9.83
C GLN A 22 3.27 -17.31 -8.84
N CYS A 23 2.63 -16.65 -7.87
CA CYS A 23 1.90 -17.32 -6.81
C CYS A 23 0.54 -17.87 -7.28
N THR A 24 0.42 -19.20 -7.33
CA THR A 24 -0.77 -19.93 -7.80
C THR A 24 -1.94 -20.01 -6.81
N SER A 25 -1.80 -19.49 -5.59
CA SER A 25 -2.82 -19.60 -4.54
C SER A 25 -4.17 -18.91 -4.85
N GLY A 26 -4.24 -18.09 -5.89
CA GLY A 26 -5.44 -17.29 -6.25
C GLY A 26 -5.85 -16.23 -5.22
N ALA A 27 -5.10 -16.10 -4.12
CA ALA A 27 -5.45 -15.20 -3.03
C ALA A 27 -5.26 -13.73 -3.44
N ASN A 28 -6.33 -12.94 -3.39
CA ASN A 28 -6.24 -11.50 -3.69
C ASN A 28 -5.41 -10.75 -2.64
N LEU A 29 -4.69 -9.70 -3.07
CA LEU A 29 -4.11 -8.72 -2.16
C LEU A 29 -5.24 -8.00 -1.41
N ARG A 30 -5.11 -7.87 -0.08
CA ARG A 30 -6.06 -7.17 0.78
C ARG A 30 -5.41 -6.03 1.55
N PHE A 31 -4.13 -6.18 1.86
CA PHE A 31 -3.39 -5.22 2.65
C PHE A 31 -1.98 -4.98 2.09
N MET A 32 -1.55 -3.72 2.08
CA MET A 32 -0.17 -3.34 1.77
C MET A 32 0.33 -2.27 2.75
N GLN A 33 1.51 -2.47 3.32
CA GLN A 33 2.24 -1.39 3.98
C GLN A 33 2.81 -0.46 2.92
N ILE A 34 2.55 0.85 3.03
CA ILE A 34 3.18 1.86 2.18
C ILE A 34 4.64 2.01 2.64
N PRO A 35 5.63 1.84 1.73
CA PRO A 35 7.03 1.80 2.11
C PRO A 35 7.54 3.15 2.62
N HIS A 36 8.49 3.09 3.56
CA HIS A 36 9.27 4.22 4.07
C HIS A 36 8.41 5.46 4.37
N HIS A 37 7.42 5.27 5.25
CA HIS A 37 6.48 6.31 5.70
C HIS A 37 5.70 7.01 4.58
N GLY A 38 5.65 6.46 3.36
CA GLY A 38 5.07 7.16 2.20
C GLY A 38 6.04 8.12 1.51
N SER A 39 7.31 7.72 1.42
CA SER A 39 8.33 8.38 0.61
C SER A 39 8.12 8.15 -0.89
N LYS A 40 8.27 9.21 -1.69
CA LYS A 40 8.23 9.10 -3.16
C LYS A 40 9.43 8.36 -3.77
N ARG A 41 10.52 8.18 -3.02
CA ARG A 41 11.73 7.49 -3.49
C ARG A 41 11.60 5.97 -3.47
N ASN A 42 10.63 5.48 -2.71
CA ASN A 42 10.47 4.06 -2.42
C ASN A 42 9.38 3.41 -3.26
N ILE A 43 8.67 4.18 -4.09
CA ILE A 43 7.55 3.69 -4.88
C ILE A 43 7.59 4.28 -6.29
N GLY A 44 7.38 3.42 -7.29
CA GLY A 44 7.27 3.78 -8.70
C GLY A 44 5.89 3.44 -9.25
N ALA A 45 5.47 4.08 -10.34
CA ALA A 45 4.18 3.82 -10.96
C ALA A 45 4.07 2.37 -11.49
N THR A 46 5.12 1.88 -12.15
CA THR A 46 5.20 0.53 -12.73
C THR A 46 5.01 -0.55 -11.67
N VAL A 47 5.86 -0.58 -10.64
CA VAL A 47 5.73 -1.56 -9.56
C VAL A 47 4.40 -1.46 -8.82
N LEU A 48 3.87 -0.23 -8.65
CA LEU A 48 2.58 -0.05 -7.99
C LEU A 48 1.44 -0.62 -8.84
N ASN A 49 1.48 -0.47 -10.16
CA ASN A 49 0.52 -1.08 -11.07
C ASN A 49 0.52 -2.61 -10.97
N ARG A 50 1.69 -3.22 -10.89
CA ARG A 50 1.82 -4.67 -10.68
C ARG A 50 1.24 -5.11 -9.35
N LEU A 51 1.53 -4.38 -8.26
CA LEU A 51 1.14 -4.77 -6.91
C LEU A 51 -0.35 -4.54 -6.59
N VAL A 52 -0.92 -3.40 -7.00
CA VAL A 52 -2.29 -3.02 -6.60
C VAL A 52 -3.24 -2.75 -7.78
N GLY A 53 -2.74 -2.86 -9.01
CA GLY A 53 -3.48 -2.67 -10.25
C GLY A 53 -3.31 -1.27 -10.87
N GLU A 54 -3.68 -1.16 -12.14
CA GLU A 54 -3.69 0.10 -12.89
C GLU A 54 -4.64 1.14 -12.28
N PRO A 55 -4.43 2.45 -12.55
CA PRO A 55 -5.38 3.50 -12.18
C PRO A 55 -6.80 3.19 -12.67
N VAL A 56 -7.79 3.64 -11.91
CA VAL A 56 -9.22 3.42 -12.19
C VAL A 56 -9.96 4.75 -12.25
N SER A 57 -11.15 4.72 -12.87
CA SER A 57 -12.07 5.85 -12.87
C SER A 57 -12.45 6.26 -11.44
N GLN A 58 -12.71 7.55 -11.24
CA GLN A 58 -13.13 8.09 -9.96
C GLN A 58 -14.38 7.37 -9.44
N GLY A 59 -14.37 7.03 -8.14
CA GLY A 59 -15.46 6.31 -7.48
C GLY A 59 -15.31 4.78 -7.50
N ILE A 60 -14.44 4.23 -8.35
CA ILE A 60 -14.12 2.80 -8.33
C ILE A 60 -13.17 2.50 -7.17
N SER A 61 -13.54 1.52 -6.34
CA SER A 61 -12.73 1.06 -5.21
C SER A 61 -12.33 -0.41 -5.37
N ARG A 62 -11.13 -0.72 -4.89
CA ARG A 62 -10.61 -2.07 -4.72
C ARG A 62 -10.70 -2.43 -3.25
N ASN A 63 -10.90 -3.71 -2.97
CA ASN A 63 -10.87 -4.24 -1.60
C ASN A 63 -9.43 -4.42 -1.09
N ILE A 64 -8.66 -3.33 -1.15
CA ILE A 64 -7.26 -3.23 -0.72
C ILE A 64 -7.14 -2.03 0.21
N THR A 65 -6.54 -2.24 1.39
CA THR A 65 -6.15 -1.15 2.29
C THR A 65 -4.64 -0.98 2.27
N ALA A 66 -4.17 0.24 2.07
CA ALA A 66 -2.75 0.59 2.14
C ALA A 66 -2.50 1.54 3.32
N ILE A 67 -1.51 1.25 4.16
CA ILE A 67 -1.22 2.06 5.35
C ILE A 67 0.22 2.54 5.35
N ALA A 68 0.42 3.85 5.42
CA ALA A 68 1.69 4.47 5.75
C ALA A 68 1.85 4.58 7.27
N SER A 69 2.90 3.95 7.81
CA SER A 69 3.29 4.19 9.21
C SER A 69 3.99 5.55 9.29
N THR A 70 3.44 6.53 9.99
CA THR A 70 3.98 7.89 10.08
C THR A 70 3.86 8.41 11.51
N ALA A 71 4.85 9.20 11.96
CA ALA A 71 4.81 9.88 13.25
C ALA A 71 3.72 10.97 13.29
N LYS A 72 3.30 11.38 14.49
CA LYS A 72 2.32 12.45 14.71
C LYS A 72 2.70 13.77 14.01
N ASN A 73 3.99 14.13 14.09
CA ASN A 73 4.55 15.34 13.49
C ASN A 73 5.40 15.01 12.24
N GLY A 74 4.97 14.04 11.43
CA GLY A 74 5.68 13.64 10.22
C GLY A 74 5.55 14.63 9.05
N GLU A 75 4.58 15.54 9.11
CA GLU A 75 4.36 16.55 8.09
C GLU A 75 5.41 17.67 8.14
N PRO A 76 5.77 18.27 6.99
CA PRO A 76 5.29 17.97 5.63
C PRO A 76 6.08 16.84 4.95
N LYS A 77 7.01 16.20 5.66
CA LYS A 77 7.98 15.25 5.07
C LYS A 77 7.30 13.95 4.64
N HIS A 78 6.50 13.35 5.51
CA HIS A 78 5.83 12.06 5.32
C HIS A 78 4.44 12.03 5.98
N PRO A 79 3.44 11.35 5.35
CA PRO A 79 3.50 10.75 4.03
C PRO A 79 3.36 11.84 2.96
N ARG A 80 3.98 11.64 1.79
CA ARG A 80 3.79 12.57 0.68
C ARG A 80 2.38 12.40 0.10
N LYS A 81 1.65 13.52 -0.06
CA LYS A 81 0.30 13.53 -0.66
C LYS A 81 0.27 12.82 -2.03
N ALA A 82 1.30 13.01 -2.85
CA ALA A 82 1.41 12.34 -4.14
C ALA A 82 1.46 10.80 -4.03
N VAL A 83 2.12 10.26 -3.00
CA VAL A 83 2.15 8.81 -2.76
C VAL A 83 0.77 8.32 -2.34
N MET A 84 0.12 9.00 -1.39
CA MET A 84 -1.24 8.65 -0.97
C MET A 84 -2.22 8.69 -2.16
N ASN A 85 -2.15 9.72 -2.99
CA ASN A 85 -2.97 9.86 -4.20
C ASN A 85 -2.69 8.74 -5.22
N ALA A 86 -1.44 8.29 -5.35
CA ALA A 86 -1.12 7.20 -6.27
C ALA A 86 -1.85 5.90 -5.90
N PHE A 87 -2.04 5.61 -4.61
CA PHE A 87 -2.89 4.51 -4.14
C PHE A 87 -4.37 4.80 -4.36
N THR A 88 -4.85 5.99 -3.98
CA THR A 88 -6.27 6.37 -4.14
C THR A 88 -6.73 6.33 -5.60
N HIS A 89 -5.90 6.80 -6.55
CA HIS A 89 -6.21 6.74 -7.99
C HIS A 89 -6.27 5.30 -8.53
N ARG A 90 -5.75 4.33 -7.78
CA ARG A 90 -5.88 2.89 -8.05
C ARG A 90 -7.00 2.27 -7.20
N GLY A 91 -7.96 3.06 -6.71
CA GLY A 91 -9.09 2.59 -5.92
C GLY A 91 -8.70 1.98 -4.57
N VAL A 92 -7.45 2.13 -4.12
CA VAL A 92 -6.99 1.59 -2.84
C VAL A 92 -7.36 2.54 -1.70
N LYS A 93 -7.83 2.00 -0.58
CA LYS A 93 -8.05 2.78 0.64
C LYS A 93 -6.70 3.12 1.29
N ALA A 94 -6.18 4.31 1.03
CA ALA A 94 -4.90 4.78 1.55
C ALA A 94 -5.07 5.51 2.89
N LEU A 95 -4.40 5.03 3.94
CA LEU A 95 -4.43 5.58 5.30
C LEU A 95 -3.03 5.89 5.81
N ALA A 96 -2.93 6.74 6.83
CA ALA A 96 -1.69 7.01 7.54
C ALA A 96 -1.92 6.96 9.05
N THR A 97 -1.00 6.35 9.80
CA THR A 97 -1.15 6.18 11.25
C THR A 97 -1.09 7.53 11.99
N ARG A 98 -0.17 8.43 11.60
CA ARG A 98 0.02 9.75 12.24
C ARG A 98 0.10 9.67 13.78
N GLY A 99 0.80 8.66 14.30
CA GLY A 99 0.93 8.40 15.74
C GLY A 99 -0.25 7.65 16.37
N SER A 100 -1.29 7.33 15.61
CA SER A 100 -2.43 6.51 16.06
C SER A 100 -2.36 5.09 15.53
N GLY A 101 -2.83 4.12 16.32
CA GLY A 101 -2.95 2.74 15.87
C GLY A 101 -4.05 2.57 14.82
N ILE A 102 -3.81 1.76 13.79
CA ILE A 102 -4.83 1.33 12.82
C ILE A 102 -4.88 -0.20 12.82
N CYS A 103 -6.08 -0.75 13.02
CA CYS A 103 -6.33 -2.18 12.92
C CYS A 103 -6.92 -2.52 11.54
N HIS A 104 -6.28 -3.45 10.83
CA HIS A 104 -6.81 -4.05 9.62
C HIS A 104 -7.09 -5.54 9.89
N HIS A 105 -8.28 -6.00 9.55
CA HIS A 105 -8.71 -7.38 9.73
C HIS A 105 -9.52 -7.83 8.50
N TYR A 106 -9.52 -9.13 8.24
CA TYR A 106 -10.31 -9.73 7.19
C TYR A 106 -10.70 -11.14 7.65
N ASN A 107 -12.01 -11.41 7.76
CA ASN A 107 -12.56 -12.67 8.28
C ASN A 107 -11.96 -13.11 9.64
N ALA A 108 -11.65 -12.15 10.51
CA ALA A 108 -11.21 -12.46 11.87
C ALA A 108 -12.43 -12.76 12.75
N PRO A 109 -12.39 -13.82 13.60
CA PRO A 109 -13.46 -14.08 14.54
C PRO A 109 -13.59 -12.95 15.57
N GLY A 110 -14.78 -12.82 16.16
CA GLY A 110 -14.98 -11.94 17.32
C GLY A 110 -14.01 -12.31 18.44
N ARG A 111 -13.48 -11.30 19.11
CA ARG A 111 -12.63 -11.45 20.29
C ARG A 111 -13.44 -11.26 21.56
#